data_AF-V4K6K5-F1
#
_entry.id   AF-V4K6K5-F1
#
_cell.length_a   1.000
_cell.length_b   1.000
_cell.length_c   1.000
_cell.angle_alpha   90.00
_cell.angle_beta   90.00
_cell.angle_gamma   90.00
#
_symmetry.space_group_name_H-M   'P 1'
#
loop_
_entity.id
_entity.type
_entity.pdbx_description
1 polymer ?
#
loop_
_entity_poly.entity_id
_entity_poly.type
_entity_poly.pdbx_seq_one_letter_code
_entity_poly.pdbx_strand_id
1 'polypeptide(L)'
;MADPKAVEYHLSQGHIASWLSYIGRGDLASLVDSMTDLQAVIGLLRDSLAGFSDELTCPHCGFKGRVGDFRLARAPWRFGNYVGRLLVCPRCGGRFRFFYPLRAGLRPFTVPRRAAQGNP
;
A
#
# COMPACT_ATOMS: atom_id res chain seq x y z
N MET A 1 -20.04 -3.12 20.99
CA MET A 1 -18.93 -3.72 20.21
C MET A 1 -19.54 -4.42 19.02
N ALA A 2 -18.93 -4.35 17.82
CA ALA A 2 -19.48 -5.07 16.65
C ALA A 2 -19.35 -6.59 16.83
N ASP A 3 -20.32 -7.36 16.33
CA ASP A 3 -20.28 -8.82 16.31
C ASP A 3 -19.20 -9.31 15.31
N PRO A 4 -18.20 -10.09 15.74
CA PRO A 4 -17.16 -10.62 14.86
C PRO A 4 -17.71 -11.36 13.63
N LYS A 5 -18.81 -12.13 13.79
CA LYS A 5 -19.40 -12.88 12.68
C LYS A 5 -20.01 -11.96 11.62
N ALA A 6 -20.57 -10.83 12.05
CA ALA A 6 -21.07 -9.83 11.12
C ALA A 6 -19.92 -9.20 10.32
N VAL A 7 -18.80 -8.90 10.96
CA VAL A 7 -17.62 -8.34 10.27
C VAL A 7 -17.03 -9.35 9.28
N GLU A 8 -16.91 -10.61 9.66
CA GLU A 8 -16.48 -11.70 8.77
C GLU A 8 -17.41 -11.86 7.57
N TYR A 9 -18.73 -11.80 7.79
CA TYR A 9 -19.71 -11.81 6.71
C TYR A 9 -19.48 -10.64 5.74
N HIS A 10 -19.43 -9.40 6.24
CA HIS A 10 -19.20 -8.23 5.38
C HIS A 10 -17.85 -8.25 4.66
N LEU A 11 -16.83 -8.85 5.26
CA LEU A 11 -15.56 -9.09 4.59
C LEU A 11 -15.74 -10.08 3.43
N SER A 12 -16.34 -11.25 3.70
CA SER A 12 -16.55 -12.31 2.70
C SER A 12 -17.42 -11.87 1.52
N GLN A 13 -18.38 -10.95 1.76
CA GLN A 13 -19.26 -10.39 0.74
C GLN A 13 -18.61 -9.24 -0.06
N GLY A 14 -17.36 -8.87 0.23
CA GLY A 14 -16.68 -7.76 -0.45
C GLY A 14 -17.24 -6.38 -0.10
N HIS A 15 -18.10 -6.27 0.92
CA HIS A 15 -18.70 -5.00 1.34
C HIS A 15 -17.63 -4.03 1.87
N ILE A 16 -16.63 -4.55 2.58
CA ILE A 16 -15.52 -3.72 3.09
C ILE A 16 -14.70 -3.14 1.93
N ALA A 17 -14.39 -3.94 0.90
CA ALA A 17 -13.69 -3.47 -0.30
C ALA A 17 -14.53 -2.43 -1.07
N SER A 18 -15.83 -2.67 -1.20
CA SER A 18 -16.77 -1.73 -1.84
C SER A 18 -16.81 -0.38 -1.13
N TRP A 19 -16.87 -0.38 0.20
CA TRP A 19 -16.85 0.85 1.00
C TRP A 19 -15.53 1.61 0.87
N LEU A 20 -14.39 0.90 0.90
CA LEU A 20 -13.07 1.50 0.67
C LEU A 20 -13.00 2.18 -0.70
N SER A 21 -13.54 1.54 -1.75
CA SER A 21 -13.61 2.13 -3.08
C SER A 21 -14.44 3.42 -3.09
N TYR A 22 -15.62 3.39 -2.46
CA TYR A 22 -16.54 4.54 -2.37
C TYR A 22 -15.89 5.77 -1.71
N ILE A 23 -15.08 5.58 -0.67
CA ILE A 23 -14.37 6.70 -0.01
C ILE A 23 -13.06 7.10 -0.72
N GLY A 24 -12.85 6.68 -1.96
CA GLY A 24 -11.67 7.00 -2.77
C GLY A 24 -10.41 6.21 -2.40
N ARG A 25 -10.53 5.16 -1.58
CA ARG A 25 -9.44 4.25 -1.18
C ARG A 25 -9.39 3.00 -2.05
N GLY A 26 -9.50 3.18 -3.36
CA GLY A 26 -9.40 2.09 -4.35
C GLY A 26 -8.11 1.28 -4.24
N ASP A 27 -7.02 1.91 -3.74
CA ASP A 27 -5.74 1.26 -3.46
C ASP A 27 -5.86 0.14 -2.41
N LEU A 28 -6.64 0.38 -1.36
CA LEU A 28 -6.94 -0.62 -0.33
C LEU A 28 -8.04 -1.57 -0.77
N ALA A 29 -9.06 -1.08 -1.47
CA ALA A 29 -10.16 -1.91 -1.96
C ALA A 29 -9.62 -3.11 -2.75
N SER A 30 -8.71 -2.87 -3.71
CA SER A 30 -8.10 -3.93 -4.51
C SER A 30 -7.25 -4.92 -3.70
N LEU A 31 -6.70 -4.51 -2.55
CA LEU A 31 -5.94 -5.41 -1.68
C LEU A 31 -6.89 -6.27 -0.83
N VAL A 32 -7.92 -5.65 -0.26
CA VAL A 32 -8.89 -6.29 0.65
C VAL A 32 -9.84 -7.23 -0.10
N ASP A 33 -10.18 -6.93 -1.36
CA ASP A 33 -11.11 -7.72 -2.17
C ASP A 33 -10.75 -9.22 -2.26
N SER A 34 -9.44 -9.52 -2.26
CA SER A 34 -8.92 -10.90 -2.31
C SER A 34 -8.71 -11.55 -0.93
N MET A 35 -9.06 -10.88 0.17
CA MET A 35 -8.74 -11.30 1.53
C MET A 35 -9.98 -11.83 2.26
N THR A 36 -9.86 -13.03 2.85
CA THR A 36 -10.90 -13.66 3.66
C THR A 36 -10.57 -13.71 5.15
N ASP A 37 -9.32 -13.46 5.52
CA ASP A 37 -8.86 -13.44 6.92
C ASP A 37 -9.02 -12.04 7.52
N LEU A 38 -9.93 -11.93 8.49
CA LEU A 38 -10.24 -10.69 9.19
C LEU A 38 -9.02 -10.09 9.92
N GLN A 39 -8.17 -10.91 10.54
CA GLN A 39 -7.00 -10.38 11.25
C GLN A 39 -5.95 -9.84 10.28
N ALA A 40 -5.78 -10.50 9.13
CA ALA A 40 -4.91 -9.99 8.06
C ALA A 40 -5.43 -8.66 7.49
N VAL A 41 -6.74 -8.53 7.30
CA VAL A 41 -7.37 -7.28 6.83
C VAL A 41 -7.20 -6.17 7.85
N ILE A 42 -7.47 -6.44 9.13
CA ILE A 42 -7.26 -5.46 10.21
C ILE A 42 -5.80 -5.02 10.26
N GLY A 43 -4.86 -5.97 10.14
CA GLY A 43 -3.42 -5.69 10.04
C GLY A 43 -3.13 -4.74 8.88
N LEU A 44 -3.52 -5.09 7.66
CA LEU A 44 -3.37 -4.27 6.46
C LEU A 44 -3.98 -2.86 6.61
N LEU A 45 -5.17 -2.75 7.22
CA LEU A 45 -5.85 -1.47 7.39
C LEU A 45 -5.14 -0.60 8.43
N ARG A 46 -4.74 -1.16 9.57
CA ARG A 46 -3.93 -0.46 10.59
C ARG A 46 -2.60 0.00 10.00
N ASP A 47 -1.93 -0.90 9.29
CA ASP A 47 -0.66 -0.67 8.62
C ASP A 47 -0.78 0.38 7.52
N SER A 48 -1.86 0.37 6.75
CA SER A 48 -2.12 1.43 5.78
C SER A 48 -2.39 2.76 6.46
N LEU A 49 -3.16 2.78 7.55
CA LEU A 49 -3.40 4.02 8.31
C LEU A 49 -2.09 4.58 8.90
N ALA A 50 -1.20 3.73 9.40
CA ALA A 50 0.11 4.12 9.94
C ALA A 50 1.12 4.52 8.84
N GLY A 51 1.14 3.79 7.73
CA GLY A 51 2.11 3.94 6.64
C GLY A 51 1.90 5.17 5.75
N PHE A 52 0.75 5.83 5.78
CA PHE A 52 0.58 7.11 5.05
C PHE A 52 1.29 8.28 5.73
N SER A 53 1.51 8.20 7.05
CA SER A 53 2.21 9.23 7.81
C SER A 53 3.72 9.05 7.85
N ASP A 54 4.24 7.87 7.49
CA ASP A 54 5.67 7.58 7.56
C ASP A 54 6.49 8.47 6.63
N GLU A 55 7.66 8.89 7.10
CA GLU A 55 8.64 9.57 6.27
C GLU A 55 9.25 8.59 5.25
N LEU A 56 9.33 9.04 4.01
CA LEU A 56 9.91 8.33 2.88
C LEU A 56 10.93 9.24 2.19
N THR A 57 12.15 8.73 2.04
CA THR A 57 13.19 9.38 1.25
C THR A 57 13.19 8.82 -0.17
N CYS A 58 13.10 9.71 -1.16
CA CYS A 58 13.21 9.35 -2.57
C CYS A 58 14.62 8.79 -2.85
N PRO A 59 14.74 7.55 -3.37
CA PRO A 59 16.05 6.94 -3.63
C PRO A 59 16.80 7.57 -4.81
N HIS A 60 16.17 8.46 -5.58
CA HIS A 60 16.75 9.09 -6.76
C HIS A 60 17.31 10.49 -6.49
N CYS A 61 16.61 11.31 -5.69
CA CYS A 61 16.98 12.72 -5.47
C CYS A 61 17.07 13.14 -4.00
N GLY A 62 16.85 12.21 -3.05
CA GLY A 62 16.92 12.50 -1.62
C GLY A 62 15.75 13.32 -1.06
N PHE A 63 14.71 13.62 -1.85
CA PHE A 63 13.50 14.27 -1.36
C PHE A 63 12.89 13.50 -0.19
N LYS A 64 12.65 14.17 0.94
CA LYS A 64 11.97 13.63 2.10
C LYS A 64 10.53 14.17 2.14
N GLY A 65 9.57 13.27 2.32
CA GLY A 65 8.16 13.60 2.49
C GLY A 65 7.43 12.42 3.10
N ARG A 66 6.13 12.53 3.34
CA ARG A 66 5.32 11.39 3.75
C ARG A 66 5.13 10.45 2.57
N VAL A 67 4.93 9.15 2.81
CA VAL A 67 4.59 8.18 1.74
C VAL A 67 3.41 8.69 0.89
N GLY A 68 2.42 9.32 1.52
CA GLY A 68 1.26 9.90 0.82
C GLY A 68 1.57 11.06 -0.14
N ASP A 69 2.71 11.73 0.01
CA ASP A 69 3.11 12.83 -0.89
C ASP A 69 3.65 12.31 -2.24
N PHE A 70 3.88 10.99 -2.35
CA PHE A 70 4.34 10.35 -3.58
C PHE A 70 3.16 9.79 -4.37
N ARG A 71 3.03 10.21 -5.63
CA ARG A 71 1.93 9.77 -6.48
C ARG A 71 2.03 8.27 -6.79
N LEU A 72 0.93 7.56 -6.60
CA LEU A 72 0.83 6.16 -6.96
C LEU A 72 0.73 6.00 -8.50
N ALA A 73 1.64 5.21 -9.09
CA ALA A 73 1.68 4.98 -10.54
C ALA A 73 0.84 3.79 -11.01
N ARG A 74 0.46 2.87 -10.11
CA ARG A 74 -0.48 1.77 -10.35
C ARG A 74 -1.06 1.27 -9.04
N ALA A 75 -2.16 0.53 -9.11
CA ALA A 75 -2.74 -0.13 -7.95
C ALA A 75 -1.65 -0.92 -7.16
N PRO A 76 -1.68 -0.88 -5.82
CA PRO A 76 -0.77 -1.68 -5.01
C PRO A 76 -0.97 -3.17 -5.28
N TRP A 77 0.04 -3.97 -4.96
CA TRP A 77 -0.04 -5.42 -5.13
C TRP A 77 0.53 -6.12 -3.90
N ARG A 78 0.06 -7.34 -3.65
CA ARG A 78 0.64 -8.19 -2.62
C ARG A 78 1.96 -8.80 -3.10
N PHE A 79 2.97 -8.77 -2.25
CA PHE A 79 4.28 -9.39 -2.47
C PHE A 79 4.73 -10.10 -1.19
N GLY A 80 4.38 -11.38 -1.07
CA GLY A 80 4.62 -12.14 0.16
C GLY A 80 3.98 -11.48 1.38
N ASN A 81 4.80 -11.15 2.39
CA ASN A 81 4.40 -10.42 3.60
C ASN A 81 4.48 -8.89 3.44
N TYR A 82 4.43 -8.38 2.22
CA TYR A 82 4.48 -6.95 1.92
C TYR A 82 3.36 -6.53 0.98
N VAL A 83 3.03 -5.24 1.02
CA VAL A 83 2.32 -4.52 -0.03
C VAL A 83 3.34 -3.73 -0.83
N GLY A 84 3.44 -4.04 -2.13
CA GLY A 84 4.21 -3.24 -3.07
C GLY A 84 3.39 -2.05 -3.56
N ARG A 85 4.00 -0.87 -3.56
CA ARG A 85 3.52 0.36 -4.19
C ARG A 85 4.53 0.81 -5.23
N LEU A 86 4.07 1.22 -6.41
CA LEU A 86 4.92 1.88 -7.40
C LEU A 86 4.67 3.37 -7.27
N LEU A 87 5.68 4.10 -6.82
CA LEU A 87 5.57 5.51 -6.48
C LEU A 87 6.32 6.38 -7.49
N VAL A 88 5.83 7.59 -7.69
CA VAL A 88 6.44 8.65 -8.49
C VAL A 88 6.80 9.80 -7.55
N CYS A 89 8.07 10.18 -7.52
CA CYS A 89 8.53 11.30 -6.72
C CYS A 89 7.92 12.62 -7.23
N PRO A 90 7.33 13.46 -6.37
CA PRO A 90 6.78 14.76 -6.79
C PRO A 90 7.88 15.76 -7.18
N ARG A 91 9.12 15.58 -6.70
CA ARG A 91 10.25 16.47 -6.97
C ARG A 91 10.98 16.14 -8.27
N CYS A 92 11.38 14.88 -8.47
CA CYS A 92 12.21 14.49 -9.63
C CYS A 92 11.48 13.65 -10.68
N GLY A 93 10.22 13.28 -10.46
CA GLY A 93 9.47 12.37 -11.34
C GLY A 93 9.98 10.92 -11.33
N GLY A 94 11.03 10.62 -10.57
CA GLY A 94 11.64 9.29 -10.48
C GLY A 94 10.65 8.25 -9.98
N ARG A 95 10.63 7.09 -10.66
CA ARG A 95 9.78 5.95 -10.32
C ARG A 95 10.55 4.96 -9.46
N PHE A 96 9.95 4.48 -8.37
CA PHE A 96 10.55 3.48 -7.50
C PHE A 96 9.48 2.63 -6.82
N ARG A 97 9.86 1.43 -6.39
CA ARG A 97 8.98 0.56 -5.62
C ARG A 97 9.17 0.84 -4.13
N PHE A 98 8.09 0.85 -3.39
CA PHE A 98 8.07 0.93 -1.94
C PHE A 98 7.31 -0.29 -1.42
N PHE A 99 7.93 -1.02 -0.49
CA PHE A 99 7.36 -2.23 0.10
C PHE A 99 7.05 -1.97 1.57
N TYR A 100 5.77 -2.04 1.91
CA TYR A 100 5.28 -1.88 3.27
C TYR A 100 4.96 -3.25 3.88
N PRO A 101 5.46 -3.60 5.08
CA PRO A 101 5.24 -4.91 5.68
C PRO A 101 3.78 -5.11 6.11
N LEU A 102 3.29 -6.35 6.03
CA LEU A 102 1.96 -6.80 6.48
C LEU A 102 2.02 -7.53 7.83
N ARG A 103 3.20 -7.59 8.45
CA ARG A 103 3.45 -8.30 9.70
C ARG A 103 4.39 -7.49 10.57
N ALA A 104 4.12 -7.49 11.87
CA ALA A 104 5.00 -6.90 12.87
C ALA A 104 6.41 -7.50 12.80
N GLY A 105 7.44 -6.68 13.05
CA GLY A 105 8.86 -7.09 13.05
C GLY A 105 9.58 -6.94 11.71
N LEU A 106 8.87 -6.73 10.61
CA LEU A 106 9.46 -6.38 9.31
C LEU A 106 9.55 -4.86 9.15
N ARG A 107 10.57 -4.38 8.41
CA ARG A 107 10.75 -2.94 8.11
C ARG A 107 10.37 -2.62 6.66
N PRO A 108 9.84 -1.42 6.40
CA PRO A 108 9.59 -0.97 5.03
C PRO A 108 10.91 -0.74 4.29
N PHE A 109 10.90 -0.90 2.97
CA PHE A 109 12.08 -0.64 2.13
C PHE A 109 11.71 -0.12 0.74
N THR A 110 12.67 0.54 0.08
CA THR A 110 12.52 1.03 -1.29
C THR A 110 13.45 0.30 -2.25
N VAL A 111 13.01 0.16 -3.50
CA VAL A 111 13.82 -0.35 -4.60
C VAL A 111 13.74 0.67 -5.74
N PRO A 112 14.84 1.37 -6.08
CA PRO A 112 14.86 2.28 -7.22
C PRO A 112 14.60 1.51 -8.51
N ARG A 113 13.73 2.03 -9.39
CA ARG A 113 13.65 1.50 -10.76
C ARG A 113 14.82 2.12 -11.52
N ARG A 114 15.80 1.33 -11.94
CA ARG A 114 16.78 1.80 -12.93
C ARG A 114 15.98 2.25 -14.16
N ALA A 115 16.29 3.42 -14.71
CA ALA A 115 15.86 3.73 -16.07
C ALA A 115 16.31 2.55 -16.94
N ALA A 116 15.43 2.05 -17.81
CA ALA A 116 15.86 1.08 -18.80
C ALA A 116 17.07 1.72 -19.51
N GLN A 117 18.23 1.09 -19.41
CA GLN A 117 19.38 1.47 -20.21
C GLN A 117 18.89 1.37 -21.65
N GLY A 118 18.61 2.50 -22.28
CA GLY A 118 18.53 2.55 -23.72
C GLY A 118 19.90 2.07 -24.20
N ASN A 119 19.92 0.92 -24.83
CA ASN A 119 21.09 0.54 -25.61
C ASN A 119 21.27 1.63 -26.69
N PRO A 120 22.50 2.10 -26.92
CA PRO A 120 22.79 3.03 -28.01
C PRO A 120 22.38 2.46 -29.37
#